data_AF-A0A4J1Z3T2-F1
#
_entry.id   AF-A0A4J1Z3T2-F1
#
_cell.length_a   1.000
_cell.length_b   1.000
_cell.length_c   1.000
_cell.angle_alpha   90.00
_cell.angle_beta   90.00
_cell.angle_gamma   90.00
#
_symmetry.space_group_name_H-M   'P 1'
#
loop_
_entity.id
_entity.type
_entity.pdbx_description
1 polymer ?
#
loop_
_entity_poly.entity_id
_entity_poly.type
_entity_poly.pdbx_seq_one_letter_code
_entity_poly.pdbx_strand_id
1 'polypeptide(L)'
;MVEIKNLSLDYGEEHILDDISLSIAEGECVLFTGKSGNGKSSLINSINGLAVRYDNAKTKGEIIIDGKNIKNLELYQISMLVSTVFQNPKTYFFNVNTTLELLFYLENPKFQVEVSHPKEIHLATCSPSIF
;
A
#
# COMPACT_ATOMS: atom_id res chain seq x y z
N MET A 1 0.43 -11.59 6.25
CA MET A 1 -0.12 -11.20 7.58
C MET A 1 0.18 -9.73 7.84
N VAL A 2 -0.79 -8.97 8.39
CA VAL A 2 -0.62 -7.57 8.79
C VAL A 2 -0.80 -7.44 10.30
N GLU A 3 0.11 -6.75 10.98
CA GLU A 3 0.04 -6.51 12.41
C GLU A 3 0.32 -5.03 12.71
N ILE A 4 -0.54 -4.41 13.51
CA ILE A 4 -0.47 -3.03 13.95
C ILE A 4 -0.41 -3.06 15.48
N LYS A 5 0.61 -2.40 16.05
CA LYS A 5 0.85 -2.35 17.51
C LYS A 5 0.86 -0.91 17.98
N ASN A 6 -0.12 -0.56 18.80
CA ASN A 6 -0.20 0.73 19.50
C ASN A 6 0.00 1.93 18.58
N LEU A 7 -0.64 1.91 17.41
CA LEU A 7 -0.50 2.95 16.40
C LEU A 7 -1.29 4.20 16.81
N SER A 8 -0.55 5.29 17.00
CA SER A 8 -1.12 6.64 17.07
C SER A 8 -0.61 7.46 15.89
N LEU A 9 -1.44 8.35 15.38
CA LEU A 9 -1.19 9.16 14.19
C LEU A 9 -1.68 10.59 14.40
N ASP A 10 -0.77 11.55 14.21
CA ASP A 10 -1.05 12.98 14.37
C ASP A 10 -0.68 13.75 13.10
N TYR A 11 -1.58 14.64 12.66
CA TYR A 11 -1.30 15.64 11.64
C TYR A 11 -1.23 17.02 12.29
N GLY A 12 -0.01 17.54 12.48
CA GLY A 12 0.17 18.80 13.22
C GLY A 12 -0.29 18.66 14.67
N GLU A 13 -1.37 19.36 15.03
CA GLU A 13 -2.00 19.32 16.36
C GLU A 13 -3.24 18.41 16.40
N GLU A 14 -3.67 17.85 15.26
CA GLU A 14 -4.83 16.98 15.18
C GLU A 14 -4.44 15.52 15.43
N HIS A 15 -4.98 14.94 16.50
CA HIS A 15 -4.87 13.52 16.83
C HIS A 15 -5.93 12.72 16.07
N ILE A 16 -5.52 11.88 15.11
CA ILE A 16 -6.44 11.15 14.22
C ILE A 16 -6.62 9.68 14.63
N LEU A 17 -5.53 9.01 15.01
CA LEU A 17 -5.56 7.63 15.51
C LEU A 17 -4.92 7.61 16.90
N ASP A 18 -5.51 6.85 17.82
CA ASP A 18 -5.05 6.74 19.18
C ASP A 18 -5.00 5.26 19.61
N ASP A 19 -3.80 4.77 19.87
CA ASP A 19 -3.49 3.44 20.41
C ASP A 19 -4.18 2.26 19.69
N ILE A 20 -4.20 2.30 18.35
CA ILE A 20 -4.83 1.26 17.54
C ILE A 20 -3.93 0.02 17.49
N SER A 21 -4.47 -1.12 17.90
CA SER A 21 -3.82 -2.43 17.74
C SER A 21 -4.74 -3.40 16.99
N LEU A 22 -4.21 -4.07 15.98
CA LEU A 22 -4.97 -4.96 15.09
C LEU A 22 -4.05 -6.03 14.50
N SER A 23 -4.56 -7.25 14.33
CA SER A 23 -3.91 -8.29 13.53
C SER A 23 -4.89 -8.77 12.46
N ILE A 24 -4.39 -8.90 11.23
CA ILE A 24 -5.13 -9.42 10.07
C ILE A 24 -4.32 -10.60 9.52
N ALA A 25 -4.93 -11.79 9.57
CA ALA A 25 -4.31 -13.00 9.07
C ALA A 25 -4.25 -13.03 7.54
N GLU A 26 -3.41 -13.91 7.01
CA GLU A 26 -3.33 -14.11 5.57
C GLU A 26 -4.67 -14.66 5.02
N GLY A 27 -5.13 -14.09 3.90
CA GLY A 27 -6.40 -14.46 3.27
C GLY A 27 -7.65 -13.84 3.92
N GLU A 28 -7.51 -13.09 5.02
CA GLU A 28 -8.67 -12.43 5.65
C GLU A 28 -9.16 -11.23 4.85
N CYS A 29 -10.48 -11.10 4.76
CA CYS A 29 -11.16 -9.92 4.24
C CYS A 29 -11.74 -9.11 5.40
N VAL A 30 -11.20 -7.92 5.62
CA VAL A 30 -11.56 -7.05 6.76
C VAL A 30 -12.24 -5.78 6.26
N LEU A 31 -13.36 -5.42 6.90
CA LEU A 31 -14.09 -4.20 6.62
C LEU A 31 -13.83 -3.15 7.71
N PHE A 32 -13.20 -2.04 7.34
CA PHE A 32 -13.16 -0.84 8.19
C PHE A 32 -14.40 0.03 7.95
N THR A 33 -15.29 0.12 8.93
CA THR A 33 -16.51 0.94 8.87
C THR A 33 -16.51 2.05 9.92
N GLY A 34 -17.36 3.07 9.72
CA GLY A 34 -17.53 4.20 10.63
C GLY A 34 -17.79 5.51 9.88
N LYS A 35 -18.13 6.58 10.62
CA LYS A 35 -18.42 7.90 10.04
C LYS A 35 -17.23 8.48 9.28
N SER A 36 -17.50 9.35 8.30
CA SER A 36 -16.44 10.12 7.65
C SER A 36 -15.65 10.91 8.70
N GLY A 37 -14.32 11.03 8.52
CA GLY A 37 -13.44 11.72 9.47
C GLY A 37 -12.87 10.85 10.62
N ASN A 38 -13.38 9.64 10.86
CA ASN A 38 -12.87 8.76 11.94
C ASN A 38 -11.51 8.07 11.60
N GLY A 39 -10.64 8.67 10.79
CA GLY A 39 -9.28 8.17 10.58
C GLY A 39 -9.12 6.91 9.70
N LYS A 40 -10.17 6.36 9.09
CA LYS A 40 -10.07 5.15 8.23
C LYS A 40 -9.06 5.30 7.09
N SER A 41 -9.17 6.38 6.30
CA SER A 41 -8.22 6.63 5.22
C SER A 41 -6.80 6.87 5.76
N SER A 42 -6.70 7.49 6.94
CA SER A 42 -5.41 7.74 7.60
C SER A 42 -4.75 6.45 8.10
N LEU A 43 -5.55 5.47 8.57
CA LEU A 43 -5.08 4.12 8.89
C LEU A 43 -4.55 3.41 7.63
N ILE A 44 -5.31 3.44 6.53
CA ILE A 44 -4.89 2.87 5.24
C ILE A 44 -3.60 3.54 4.74
N ASN A 45 -3.51 4.87 4.79
CA ASN A 45 -2.30 5.61 4.41
C ASN A 45 -1.11 5.30 5.32
N SER A 46 -1.34 5.01 6.59
CA SER A 46 -0.28 4.60 7.52
C SER A 46 0.27 3.22 7.14
N ILE A 47 -0.61 2.27 6.81
CA ILE A 47 -0.23 0.92 6.33
C ILE A 47 0.58 1.02 5.03
N ASN A 48 0.16 1.87 4.09
CA ASN A 48 0.89 2.13 2.85
C ASN A 48 2.20 2.91 3.03
N GLY A 49 2.48 3.40 4.25
CA GLY A 49 3.64 4.25 4.53
C GLY A 49 3.54 5.69 4.02
N LEU A 50 2.41 6.08 3.42
CA LEU A 50 2.16 7.41 2.85
C LEU A 50 1.95 8.48 3.92
N ALA A 51 1.29 8.13 5.03
CA ALA A 51 0.98 9.11 6.07
C ALA A 51 2.24 9.80 6.61
N VAL A 52 3.30 9.03 6.89
CA VAL A 52 4.58 9.58 7.38
C VAL A 52 5.40 10.20 6.26
N ARG A 53 5.52 9.51 5.11
CA ARG A 53 6.50 9.87 4.06
C ARG A 53 6.02 10.93 3.08
N TYR A 54 4.72 11.13 2.96
CA TYR A 54 4.12 12.07 2.00
C TYR A 54 3.29 13.14 2.72
N ASP A 55 2.46 12.74 3.68
CA ASP A 55 1.55 13.64 4.37
C ASP A 55 2.18 14.31 5.62
N ASN A 56 3.47 14.08 5.90
CA ASN A 56 4.22 14.60 7.06
C ASN A 56 3.58 14.31 8.43
N ALA A 57 2.87 13.19 8.56
CA ALA A 57 2.28 12.78 9.83
C ALA A 57 3.34 12.33 10.84
N LYS A 58 3.08 12.57 12.11
CA LYS A 58 3.84 11.95 13.21
C LYS A 58 3.15 10.66 13.61
N THR A 59 3.93 9.59 13.81
CA THR A 59 3.40 8.28 14.22
C THR A 59 4.14 7.71 15.42
N LYS A 60 3.39 6.97 16.25
CA LYS A 60 3.92 6.07 17.29
C LYS A 60 3.47 4.63 17.00
N GLY A 61 4.06 3.66 17.71
CA GLY A 61 3.76 2.25 17.49
C GLY A 61 4.46 1.66 16.27
N GLU A 62 4.00 0.50 15.82
CA GLU A 62 4.60 -0.27 14.75
C GLU A 62 3.55 -0.83 13.79
N ILE A 63 3.93 -0.93 12.51
CA ILE A 63 3.16 -1.63 11.48
C ILE A 63 4.10 -2.66 10.85
N ILE A 64 3.70 -3.92 10.92
CA ILE A 64 4.47 -5.08 10.50
C ILE A 64 3.66 -5.80 9.43
N ILE A 65 4.28 -6.04 8.27
CA ILE A 65 3.65 -6.68 7.11
C ILE A 65 4.56 -7.79 6.65
N ASP A 66 4.05 -9.02 6.62
CA ASP A 66 4.80 -10.24 6.32
C ASP A 66 6.12 -10.33 7.12
N GLY A 67 6.01 -10.05 8.43
CA GLY A 67 7.13 -10.08 9.37
C GLY A 67 8.11 -8.91 9.27
N LYS A 68 7.87 -7.94 8.37
CA LYS A 68 8.75 -6.77 8.17
C LYS A 68 8.11 -5.51 8.74
N ASN A 69 8.81 -4.84 9.65
CA ASN A 69 8.39 -3.52 10.13
C ASN A 69 8.59 -2.48 9.00
N ILE A 70 7.51 -1.81 8.59
CA ILE A 70 7.53 -0.90 7.43
C ILE A 70 8.36 0.37 7.68
N LYS A 71 8.70 0.68 8.93
CA LYS A 71 9.62 1.79 9.25
C LYS A 71 11.04 1.54 8.73
N ASN A 72 11.42 0.28 8.57
CA ASN A 72 12.75 -0.13 8.11
C ASN A 72 12.81 -0.36 6.58
N LEU A 73 11.72 -0.03 5.87
CA LEU A 73 11.59 -0.25 4.44
C LEU A 73 11.51 1.09 3.72
N GLU A 74 12.04 1.13 2.50
CA GLU A 74 11.80 2.23 1.58
C GLU A 74 10.38 2.15 1.00
N LEU A 75 9.82 3.27 0.55
CA LEU A 75 8.43 3.32 0.07
C LEU A 75 8.17 2.35 -1.09
N TYR A 76 9.14 2.19 -2.00
CA TYR A 76 9.05 1.22 -3.11
C TYR A 76 9.09 -0.24 -2.66
N GLN A 77 9.59 -0.53 -1.46
CA GLN A 77 9.55 -1.88 -0.88
C GLN A 77 8.20 -2.13 -0.23
N ILE A 78 7.63 -1.12 0.43
CA ILE A 78 6.28 -1.18 1.00
C ILE A 78 5.23 -1.37 -0.11
N SER A 79 5.38 -0.67 -1.25
CA SER A 79 4.46 -0.80 -2.38
C SER A 79 4.46 -2.20 -3.03
N MET A 80 5.48 -3.02 -2.77
CA MET A 80 5.52 -4.42 -3.20
C MET A 80 4.76 -5.35 -2.24
N LEU A 81 4.48 -4.90 -1.03
CA LEU A 81 3.75 -5.66 0.01
C LEU A 81 2.29 -5.23 0.09
N VAL A 82 2.01 -3.96 -0.13
CA VAL A 82 0.67 -3.37 0.00
C VAL A 82 0.36 -2.51 -1.22
N SER A 83 -0.87 -2.62 -1.70
CA SER A 83 -1.42 -1.77 -2.75
C SER A 83 -2.81 -1.29 -2.33
N THR A 84 -3.18 -0.10 -2.78
CA THR A 84 -4.49 0.51 -2.46
C THR A 84 -5.17 0.96 -3.74
N VAL A 85 -6.44 0.64 -3.85
CA VAL A 85 -7.34 1.22 -4.85
C VAL A 85 -8.00 2.44 -4.21
N PHE A 86 -7.74 3.63 -4.76
CA PHE A 86 -8.27 4.87 -4.20
C PHE A 86 -9.77 5.03 -4.46
N GLN A 87 -10.44 5.79 -3.58
CA GLN A 87 -11.89 6.03 -3.68
C GLN A 87 -12.32 6.65 -5.01
N ASN A 88 -11.49 7.55 -5.57
CA ASN A 88 -11.68 8.08 -6.91
C ASN A 88 -10.58 7.55 -7.85
N PRO A 89 -10.83 6.41 -8.53
CA PRO A 89 -9.81 5.80 -9.38
C PRO A 89 -9.41 6.68 -10.58
N LYS A 90 -10.32 7.55 -11.06
CA LYS A 90 -10.06 8.40 -12.23
C LYS A 90 -8.93 9.42 -11.97
N THR A 91 -8.71 9.82 -10.72
CA THR A 91 -7.65 10.76 -10.36
C THR A 91 -6.25 10.15 -10.52
N TYR A 92 -6.15 8.83 -10.61
CA TYR A 92 -4.89 8.09 -10.61
C TYR A 92 -4.63 7.31 -11.91
N PHE A 93 -5.49 7.46 -12.92
CA PHE A 93 -5.20 6.94 -14.25
C PHE A 93 -4.30 7.90 -15.01
N PHE A 94 -3.18 7.38 -15.50
CA PHE A 94 -2.21 8.14 -16.29
C PHE A 94 -2.36 7.87 -17.79
N ASN A 95 -3.05 6.79 -18.16
CA ASN A 95 -3.19 6.36 -19.54
C ASN A 95 -4.62 6.46 -20.07
N VAL A 96 -4.72 6.59 -21.39
CA VAL A 96 -5.99 6.72 -22.12
C VAL A 96 -6.74 5.39 -22.26
N ASN A 97 -6.05 4.27 -22.12
CA ASN A 97 -6.63 2.94 -22.23
C ASN A 97 -6.16 2.03 -21.10
N THR A 98 -6.98 1.05 -20.77
CA THR A 98 -6.77 0.11 -19.66
C THR A 98 -5.52 -0.75 -19.84
N THR A 99 -5.21 -1.15 -21.08
CA THR A 99 -4.02 -1.98 -21.36
C THR A 99 -2.73 -1.24 -20.97
N LEU A 100 -2.60 0.02 -21.36
CA LEU A 100 -1.45 0.86 -21.00
C LEU A 100 -1.43 1.19 -19.51
N GLU A 101 -2.59 1.37 -18.89
CA GLU A 101 -2.65 1.59 -17.44
C GLU A 101 -2.15 0.38 -16.64
N LEU A 102 -2.51 -0.84 -17.07
CA LEU A 102 -1.97 -2.06 -16.49
C LEU A 102 -0.47 -2.21 -16.77
N LEU A 103 -0.04 -1.89 -18.00
CA LEU A 103 1.37 -1.98 -18.39
C LEU A 103 2.24 -1.01 -17.59
N PHE A 104 1.75 0.20 -17.31
CA PHE A 104 2.47 1.21 -16.53
C PHE A 104 2.91 0.71 -15.16
N TYR A 105 2.07 -0.07 -14.46
CA TYR A 105 2.47 -0.70 -13.20
C TYR A 105 3.55 -1.78 -13.41
N LEU A 106 3.44 -2.53 -14.50
CA LEU A 106 4.33 -3.63 -14.83
C LEU A 106 5.68 -3.17 -15.41
N GLU A 107 5.79 -1.95 -15.94
CA GLU A 107 7.06 -1.36 -16.38
C GLU A 107 8.03 -1.05 -15.23
N ASN A 108 7.61 -1.24 -13.98
CA ASN A 108 8.49 -1.14 -12.83
C ASN A 108 9.69 -2.12 -13.02
N PRO A 109 10.96 -1.66 -12.86
CA PRO A 109 12.14 -2.45 -13.20
C PRO A 109 12.27 -3.82 -12.51
N LYS A 110 11.44 -4.09 -11.50
CA LYS A 110 11.35 -5.39 -10.82
C LYS A 110 10.57 -6.45 -11.58
N PHE A 111 9.78 -6.09 -12.59
CA PHE A 111 9.05 -7.05 -13.42
C PHE A 111 9.75 -7.19 -14.78
N GLN A 112 9.87 -8.43 -15.25
CA GLN A 112 10.23 -8.71 -16.64
C GLN A 112 8.94 -8.85 -17.43
N VAL A 113 8.64 -7.85 -18.25
CA VAL A 113 7.43 -7.82 -19.07
C VAL A 113 7.84 -8.04 -20.51
N GLU A 114 7.34 -9.13 -21.12
CA GLU A 114 7.45 -9.33 -22.56
C GLU A 114 6.10 -8.98 -23.21
N VAL A 115 6.11 -7.95 -24.04
CA VAL A 115 4.93 -7.55 -24.83
C VAL A 115 5.09 -8.15 -26.22
N SER A 116 4.41 -9.27 -26.47
CA SER A 116 4.42 -9.93 -27.78
C SER A 116 3.50 -9.20 -28.78
N HIS A 117 2.36 -8.66 -28.32
CA HIS A 117 1.39 -7.89 -29.11
C HIS A 117 0.64 -6.87 -28.22
N PRO A 118 0.13 -5.74 -28.75
CA PRO A 118 -0.57 -4.71 -27.97
C PRO A 118 -1.89 -5.18 -27.31
N LYS A 119 -2.33 -6.42 -27.55
CA LYS A 119 -3.50 -7.04 -26.92
C LYS A 119 -3.15 -8.23 -26.02
N GLU A 120 -1.89 -8.66 -25.98
CA GLU A 120 -1.44 -9.82 -25.21
C GLU A 120 -0.21 -9.43 -24.39
N ILE A 121 -0.40 -9.31 -23.08
CA ILE A 121 0.67 -9.06 -22.12
C ILE A 121 1.00 -10.40 -21.46
N HIS A 122 2.22 -10.90 -21.69
CA HIS A 122 2.72 -12.09 -21.00
C HIS A 122 3.58 -11.66 -19.83
N LEU A 123 3.11 -11.97 -18.63
CA LEU A 123 3.84 -11.73 -17.38
C LEU A 123 4.78 -12.90 -17.12
N ALA A 124 6.07 -12.70 -17.36
CA ALA A 124 7.10 -13.60 -16.86
C ALA A 124 7.44 -13.16 -15.43
N THR A 125 6.85 -13.83 -14.43
CA THR A 125 7.26 -13.61 -13.04
C THR A 125 8.66 -14.18 -12.86
N CYS A 126 9.60 -13.38 -12.36
CA CYS A 126 10.87 -13.91 -11.87
C CYS A 126 10.56 -14.96 -10.79
N SER A 127 10.84 -16.23 -11.09
CA SER A 127 10.94 -17.28 -10.07
C SER A 127 11.96 -16.80 -9.02
N PRO A 128 11.73 -17.01 -7.70
CA PRO A 128 12.69 -16.66 -6.68
C PRO A 128 13.91 -17.58 -6.81
N SER A 129 14.82 -17.22 -7.71
CA SER A 129 16.08 -17.90 -7.95
C SER A 129 17.20 -16.94 -7.58
N ILE A 130 17.25 -16.58 -6.30
CA ILE A 130 18.47 -16.10 -5.66
C ILE A 130 18.63 -16.97 -4.42
N PHE A 131 19.43 -18.02 -4.59
CA PHE A 131 20.16 -18.67 -3.49
C PHE A 131 21.17 -17.68 -2.91
#